data_AF-A0A074MEL1-F1
#
_entry.id   AF-A0A074MEL1-F1
#
_cell.length_a   1.000
_cell.length_b   1.000
_cell.length_c   1.000
_cell.angle_alpha   90.00
_cell.angle_beta   90.00
_cell.angle_gamma   90.00
#
_symmetry.space_group_name_H-M   'P 1'
#
loop_
_entity.id
_entity.type
_entity.pdbx_description
1 polymer ?
#
loop_
_entity_poly.entity_id
_entity_poly.type
_entity_poly.pdbx_seq_one_letter_code
_entity_poly.pdbx_strand_id
1 'polypeptide(L)' 'MAAAAPKKPAAKNSKKKVQLDKVRQPQMQIVTVDVCLKCPTVCARGAQYMENMKTPGAIGFGVPCHLRKK' A
#
# COMPACT_ATOMS: atom_id res chain seq x y z
N MET A 1 -51.12 -12.61 -13.97
CA MET A 1 -51.19 -13.82 -14.81
C MET A 1 -49.90 -13.92 -15.62
N ALA A 2 -49.23 -15.08 -15.54
CA ALA A 2 -48.21 -15.69 -16.42
C ALA A 2 -47.17 -14.77 -17.14
N ALA A 3 -45.89 -14.78 -16.78
CA ALA A 3 -44.85 -15.81 -17.06
C ALA A 3 -44.25 -15.75 -18.48
N ALA A 4 -42.95 -15.44 -18.57
CA ALA A 4 -42.02 -16.06 -19.50
C ALA A 4 -40.57 -15.84 -19.04
N ALA A 5 -39.86 -16.94 -18.83
CA ALA A 5 -38.44 -17.03 -18.49
C ALA A 5 -37.54 -16.97 -19.74
N PRO A 6 -36.21 -16.82 -19.56
CA PRO A 6 -35.29 -17.63 -20.34
C PRO A 6 -34.38 -18.50 -19.46
N LYS A 7 -34.08 -19.68 -19.99
CA LYS A 7 -33.38 -20.80 -19.36
C LYS A 7 -31.87 -20.81 -19.70
N LYS A 8 -31.07 -21.32 -18.74
CA LYS A 8 -29.74 -22.00 -18.82
C LYS A 8 -28.46 -21.15 -18.94
N PRO A 9 -27.27 -21.66 -18.51
CA PRO A 9 -26.96 -22.91 -17.80
C PRO A 9 -26.18 -22.72 -16.48
N ALA A 10 -26.16 -23.80 -15.68
CA ALA A 10 -25.34 -23.95 -14.49
C ALA A 10 -23.84 -23.78 -14.80
N ALA A 11 -23.27 -22.66 -14.36
CA ALA A 11 -21.84 -22.47 -14.34
C ALA A 11 -21.24 -23.32 -13.22
N LYS A 12 -20.51 -24.36 -13.63
CA LYS A 12 -19.70 -25.22 -12.79
C LYS A 12 -18.95 -24.37 -11.76
N ASN A 13 -19.06 -24.76 -10.49
CA ASN A 13 -18.28 -24.24 -9.37
C ASN A 13 -16.80 -24.59 -9.59
N SER A 14 -16.17 -23.90 -10.52
CA SER A 14 -14.74 -23.82 -10.63
C SER A 14 -14.29 -23.01 -9.43
N LYS A 15 -13.98 -23.71 -8.33
CA LYS A 15 -13.10 -23.19 -7.28
C LYS A 15 -11.84 -22.72 -7.99
N LYS A 16 -11.84 -21.44 -8.38
CA LYS A 16 -10.65 -20.75 -8.88
C LYS A 16 -9.70 -20.85 -7.71
N LYS A 17 -8.70 -21.72 -7.83
CA LYS A 17 -7.58 -21.76 -6.91
C LYS A 17 -7.07 -20.33 -6.92
N VAL A 18 -7.37 -19.57 -5.86
CA VAL A 18 -6.78 -18.26 -5.64
C VAL A 18 -5.30 -18.58 -5.68
N GLN A 19 -4.66 -18.16 -6.76
CA GLN A 19 -3.24 -18.26 -6.87
C GLN A 19 -2.75 -17.33 -5.79
N LEU A 20 -2.45 -17.91 -4.63
CA LEU A 20 -1.71 -17.29 -3.56
C LEU A 20 -0.26 -17.19 -4.06
N ASP A 21 -0.09 -16.57 -5.23
CA ASP A 21 1.14 -15.94 -5.66
C ASP A 21 1.38 -14.86 -4.64
N LYS A 22 1.98 -15.30 -3.53
CA LYS A 22 2.69 -14.54 -2.50
C LYS A 22 2.69 -13.07 -2.87
N VAL A 23 1.59 -12.36 -2.58
CA VAL A 23 1.53 -10.91 -2.68
C VAL A 23 2.46 -10.48 -1.57
N ARG A 24 3.75 -10.41 -1.91
CA ARG A 24 4.83 -10.13 -0.98
C ARG A 24 4.60 -8.67 -0.63
N GLN A 25 3.77 -8.46 0.39
CA GLN A 25 3.40 -7.12 0.78
C GLN A 25 4.71 -6.39 1.07
N PRO A 26 4.98 -5.27 0.38
CA PRO A 26 6.21 -4.54 0.61
C PRO A 26 6.26 -4.21 2.10
N GLN A 27 7.23 -4.77 2.80
CA GLN A 27 7.40 -4.53 4.22
C GLN A 27 7.75 -3.05 4.37
N MET A 28 6.81 -2.28 4.92
CA MET A 28 7.08 -0.87 5.19
C MET A 28 8.01 -0.79 6.39
N GLN A 29 9.04 0.03 6.28
CA GLN A 29 9.96 0.32 7.38
C GLN A 29 9.79 1.77 7.78
N ILE A 30 9.79 2.05 9.08
CA ILE A 30 9.82 3.42 9.56
C ILE A 30 11.23 3.98 9.32
N VAL A 31 11.29 5.13 8.66
CA VAL A 31 12.53 5.85 8.37
C VAL A 31 12.46 7.27 8.92
N THR A 32 13.61 7.84 9.29
CA THR A 32 13.70 9.19 9.85
C THR A 32 14.01 10.22 8.75
N VAL A 33 14.10 11.49 9.15
CA VAL A 33 14.32 12.62 8.22
C VAL A 33 15.65 12.50 7.49
N ASP A 34 16.69 11.96 8.14
CA ASP A 34 18.02 11.76 7.54
C ASP A 34 17.95 10.87 6.29
N VAL A 35 17.18 9.79 6.35
CA VAL A 35 16.97 8.89 5.22
C VAL A 35 16.12 9.57 4.14
N CYS A 36 15.12 10.36 4.53
CA CYS A 36 14.27 11.09 3.58
C CYS A 36 15.06 12.17 2.82
N LEU A 37 15.99 12.85 3.48
CA LEU A 37 16.88 13.87 2.90
C LEU A 37 17.85 13.31 1.88
N LYS A 38 18.33 12.08 2.10
CA LYS A 38 19.26 11.38 1.20
C LYS A 38 18.56 10.61 0.08
N CYS A 39 17.22 10.58 0.09
CA CYS A 39 16.45 9.82 -0.90
C CYS A 39 16.48 10.54 -2.25
N PRO A 40 16.92 9.89 -3.35
CA PRO A 40 16.96 10.53 -4.67
C PRO A 40 15.56 10.88 -5.20
N THR A 41 14.53 10.15 -4.75
CA THR A 41 13.13 10.39 -5.09
C THR A 41 12.33 10.62 -3.81
N VAL A 42 12.23 11.89 -3.38
CA VAL A 42 11.45 12.25 -2.19
C VAL A 42 9.96 11.97 -2.45
N CYS A 43 9.36 11.13 -1.63
CA CYS A 43 7.93 10.83 -1.71
C CYS A 43 7.09 11.85 -0.94
N ALA A 44 5.81 11.98 -1.28
CA ALA A 44 4.89 12.94 -0.64
C ALA A 44 4.88 12.85 0.89
N ARG A 45 4.88 11.62 1.45
CA ARG A 45 4.94 11.39 2.90
C ARG A 45 6.24 11.92 3.52
N GLY A 46 7.36 11.74 2.84
CA GLY A 46 8.67 12.22 3.28
C GLY A 46 8.75 13.75 3.24
N ALA A 47 8.20 14.37 2.19
CA ALA A 47 8.15 15.83 2.07
C ALA A 47 7.36 16.47 3.22
N GLN A 48 6.15 15.97 3.50
CA GLN A 48 5.33 16.46 4.62
C GLN A 48 6.03 16.26 5.97
N TYR A 49 6.67 15.11 6.17
CA TYR A 49 7.41 14.83 7.39
C TYR A 49 8.59 15.78 7.59
N MET A 50 9.31 16.12 6.51
CA MET A 50 10.38 17.12 6.53
C MET A 50 9.86 18.52 6.84
N GLU A 51 8.72 18.92 6.29
CA GLU A 51 8.09 20.22 6.60
C GLU A 51 7.70 20.31 8.08
N ASN A 52 7.08 19.26 8.62
CA ASN A 52 6.72 19.19 10.03
C ASN A 52 7.96 19.31 10.94
N MET A 53 9.06 18.66 10.55
CA MET A 53 10.34 18.71 11.26
C MET A 53 11.03 20.08 11.26
N LYS A 54 10.70 20.99 10.34
CA LYS A 54 11.24 22.35 10.35
C LYS A 54 10.70 23.20 11.51
N THR A 55 9.64 22.73 12.18
CA THR A 55 9.04 23.44 13.30
C THR A 55 9.87 23.22 14.57
N PRO A 56 10.31 24.28 15.26
CA PRO A 56 11.07 24.14 16.50
C PRO A 56 10.23 23.43 17.55
N GLY A 57 10.77 22.35 18.12
CA GLY A 57 10.06 21.47 19.07
C GLY A 57 9.30 20.30 18.45
N ALA A 58 9.37 20.11 17.13
CA ALA A 58 8.76 18.95 16.48
C ALA A 58 9.46 17.63 16.87
N ILE A 59 8.65 16.64 17.28
CA ILE A 59 9.11 15.27 17.55
C ILE A 59 8.78 14.41 16.34
N GLY A 60 9.81 13.82 15.75
CA GLY A 60 9.67 12.96 14.57
C GLY A 60 9.50 11.48 14.90
N PHE A 61 8.32 10.93 14.66
CA PHE A 61 8.02 9.50 14.83
C PHE A 61 8.43 8.62 13.62
N GLY A 62 9.04 9.24 12.61
CA GLY A 62 9.43 8.62 11.35
C GLY A 62 8.27 8.48 10.36
N VAL A 63 8.61 8.15 9.12
CA VAL A 63 7.68 7.95 8.01
C VAL A 63 7.76 6.50 7.52
N PRO A 64 6.62 5.82 7.26
CA PRO A 64 6.64 4.49 6.65
C PRO A 64 7.12 4.56 5.20
N CYS A 65 8.24 3.90 4.90
CA CYS A 65 8.79 3.78 3.55
C CYS A 65 8.62 2.36 3.01
N HIS A 66 8.04 2.25 1.81
CA HIS A 66 7.81 0.99 1.10
C HIS A 66 8.97 0.58 0.19
N LEU A 67 9.88 1.51 -0.12
CA LEU A 67 11.04 1.29 -0.98
C LEU A 67 12.28 0.85 -0.19
N ARG A 68 12.25 1.03 1.14
CA ARG A 68 13.39 0.70 2.00
C ARG A 68 13.39 -0.80 2.25
N LYS A 69 14.28 -1.51 1.54
CA LYS A 69 14.55 -2.93 1.78
C LYS A 69 15.35 -3.07 3.08
N LYS A 70 15.08 -4.13 3.83
CA LYS A 70 15.88 -4.55 4.99
C LYS A 70 17.26 -5.01 4.51
#